data_AF-A0A7W1AZQ0-F1
#
_entry.id   AF-A0A7W1AZQ0-F1
#
_cell.length_a   1.000
_cell.length_b   1.000
_cell.length_c   1.000
_cell.angle_alpha   90.00
_cell.angle_beta   90.00
_cell.angle_gamma   90.00
#
_symmetry.space_group_name_H-M   'P 1'
#
loop_
_entity.id
_entity.type
_entity.pdbx_description
1 polymer ?
#
loop_
_entity_poly.entity_id
_entity_poly.type
_entity_poly.pdbx_seq_one_letter_code
_entity_poly.pdbx_strand_id
1 'polypeptide(L)'
;MREQTILLFLGVGGVLLLATATGMLLARRQGATPSPVIDNLNKRINAWWVMVILIGIAFLFGRIGVIVLFAFASFTALREFITLTDTRRSDHYALVAAFFVILPVQYWLIADEWYGLYSIFIPVYAFLFMPIIAALRSDTTRFMERVAVTQWGLM
;
A
#
# COMPACT_ATOMS: atom_id res chain seq x y z
N MET A 1 4.94 21.33 -14.00
CA MET A 1 4.51 19.98 -13.57
C MET A 1 4.38 18.99 -14.73
N ARG A 2 3.60 19.29 -15.79
CA ARG A 2 3.28 18.30 -16.84
C ARG A 2 4.51 17.75 -17.59
N GLU A 3 5.51 18.57 -17.89
CA GLU A 3 6.73 18.15 -18.60
C GLU A 3 7.63 17.22 -17.77
N GLN A 4 7.87 17.54 -16.48
CA GLN A 4 8.64 16.69 -15.57
C GLN A 4 7.98 15.32 -15.38
N THR A 5 6.64 15.28 -15.23
CA THR A 5 5.90 14.02 -15.14
C THR A 5 6.07 13.18 -16.40
N ILE A 6 5.98 13.78 -17.60
CA ILE A 6 6.20 13.08 -18.86
C ILE A 6 7.62 12.54 -18.97
N LEU A 7 8.64 13.35 -18.62
CA LEU A 7 10.03 12.92 -18.62
C LEU A 7 10.28 11.75 -17.67
N LEU A 8 9.66 11.76 -16.48
CA LEU A 8 9.74 10.65 -15.53
C LEU A 8 9.12 9.37 -16.10
N PHE A 9 7.91 9.44 -16.67
CA PHE A 9 7.27 8.27 -17.28
C PHE A 9 8.03 7.76 -18.49
N LEU A 10 8.63 8.64 -19.31
CA LEU A 10 9.48 8.25 -20.42
C LEU A 10 10.77 7.57 -19.93
N GLY A 11 11.41 8.10 -18.89
CA GLY A 11 12.59 7.49 -18.27
C GLY A 11 12.29 6.11 -17.70
N VAL A 12 11.23 6.00 -16.89
CA VAL A 12 10.78 4.73 -16.31
C VAL A 12 10.38 3.74 -17.39
N GLY A 13 9.61 4.17 -18.39
CA GLY A 13 9.23 3.36 -19.54
C GLY A 13 10.43 2.88 -20.33
N GLY A 14 11.43 3.74 -20.55
CA GLY A 14 12.69 3.38 -21.21
C GLY A 14 13.45 2.31 -20.44
N VAL A 15 13.59 2.45 -19.11
CA VAL A 15 14.21 1.44 -18.25
C VAL A 15 13.44 0.12 -18.29
N LEU A 16 12.11 0.16 -18.23
CA LEU A 16 11.28 -1.05 -18.31
C LEU A 16 11.35 -1.73 -19.67
N LEU A 17 11.40 -0.96 -20.76
CA LEU A 17 11.60 -1.50 -22.11
C LEU A 17 12.96 -2.18 -22.23
N LEU A 18 14.03 -1.58 -21.69
CA LEU A 18 15.35 -2.20 -21.64
C LEU A 18 15.36 -3.48 -20.80
N ALA A 19 14.71 -3.46 -19.62
CA ALA A 19 14.57 -4.65 -18.77
C ALA A 19 13.76 -5.75 -19.50
N THR A 20 12.69 -5.39 -20.19
CA THR A 20 11.86 -6.31 -20.97
C THR A 20 12.67 -6.91 -22.13
N ALA A 21 13.43 -6.09 -22.85
CA ALA A 21 14.29 -6.54 -23.95
C ALA A 21 15.39 -7.49 -23.49
N THR A 22 16.04 -7.18 -22.36
CA THR A 22 17.06 -8.07 -21.77
C THR A 22 16.45 -9.37 -21.27
N GLY A 23 15.29 -9.33 -20.60
CA GLY A 23 14.54 -10.51 -20.17
C GLY A 23 14.11 -11.41 -21.34
N MET A 24 13.60 -10.82 -22.43
CA MET A 24 13.24 -11.54 -23.66
C MET A 24 14.47 -12.14 -24.38
N LEU A 25 15.58 -11.40 -24.46
CA LEU A 25 16.82 -11.90 -25.05
C LEU A 25 17.36 -13.09 -24.27
N LEU A 26 17.35 -13.01 -22.94
CA LEU A 26 17.81 -14.08 -22.06
C LEU A 26 16.90 -15.32 -22.15
N ALA A 27 15.58 -15.12 -22.23
CA ALA A 27 14.62 -16.20 -22.46
C ALA A 27 14.82 -16.88 -23.82
N ARG A 28 15.07 -16.11 -24.89
CA ARG A 28 15.34 -16.66 -26.24
C ARG A 28 16.66 -17.43 -26.32
N ARG A 29 17.68 -17.03 -25.55
CA ARG A 29 18.98 -17.72 -25.48
C ARG A 29 18.96 -19.00 -24.64
N GLN A 30 17.89 -19.23 -23.88
CA GLN A 30 17.81 -20.34 -22.93
C GLN A 30 17.56 -21.72 -23.59
N GLY A 31 17.15 -21.76 -24.86
CA GLY A 31 16.88 -23.02 -25.56
C GLY A 31 15.72 -23.81 -24.93
N ALA A 32 15.86 -25.13 -24.81
CA ALA A 32 14.79 -26.05 -24.37
C ALA A 32 14.73 -26.31 -22.84
N THR A 33 15.67 -25.79 -22.06
CA THR A 33 15.72 -25.97 -20.60
C THR A 33 15.17 -24.75 -19.88
N PRO A 34 13.99 -24.83 -19.21
CA PRO A 34 13.45 -23.72 -18.44
C PRO A 34 14.38 -23.38 -17.27
N SER A 35 14.80 -22.12 -17.12
CA SER A 35 15.41 -21.66 -15.85
C SER A 35 14.45 -20.79 -15.05
N PRO A 36 14.12 -21.20 -13.81
CA PRO A 36 13.19 -20.48 -12.92
C PRO A 36 13.59 -19.03 -12.65
N VAL A 37 14.87 -18.71 -12.78
CA VAL A 37 15.41 -17.36 -12.54
C VAL A 37 14.92 -16.37 -13.59
N ILE A 38 14.92 -16.77 -14.87
CA ILE A 38 14.46 -15.91 -15.97
C ILE A 38 12.94 -15.73 -15.91
N ASP A 39 12.22 -16.80 -15.59
CA ASP A 39 10.77 -16.74 -15.44
C ASP A 39 10.36 -15.80 -14.30
N ASN A 40 11.08 -15.85 -13.17
CA ASN A 40 10.85 -14.92 -12.06
C ASN A 40 11.17 -13.48 -12.47
N LEU A 41 12.28 -13.25 -13.17
CA LEU A 41 12.66 -11.92 -13.68
C LEU A 41 11.57 -11.35 -14.60
N ASN A 42 11.09 -12.12 -15.58
CA ASN A 42 10.03 -11.70 -16.49
C ASN A 42 8.71 -11.43 -15.76
N LYS A 43 8.36 -12.26 -14.77
CA LYS A 43 7.18 -12.00 -13.91
C LYS A 43 7.31 -10.70 -13.14
N ARG A 44 8.50 -10.38 -12.60
CA ARG A 44 8.74 -9.10 -11.90
C ARG A 44 8.63 -7.92 -12.86
N ILE A 45 9.22 -8.01 -14.05
CA ILE A 45 9.11 -6.96 -15.08
C ILE A 45 7.65 -6.72 -15.45
N ASN A 46 6.87 -7.77 -15.66
CA ASN A 46 5.44 -7.67 -15.96
C ASN A 46 4.66 -7.02 -14.81
N ALA A 47 4.95 -7.38 -13.55
CA ALA A 47 4.33 -6.74 -12.40
C ALA A 47 4.66 -5.24 -12.32
N TRP A 48 5.89 -4.86 -12.65
CA TRP A 48 6.30 -3.45 -12.70
C TRP A 48 5.58 -2.67 -13.82
N TRP A 49 5.37 -3.28 -14.98
CA TRP A 49 4.53 -2.69 -16.02
C TRP A 49 3.11 -2.42 -15.52
N VAL A 50 2.50 -3.38 -14.83
CA VAL A 50 1.16 -3.19 -14.23
C VAL A 50 1.15 -2.03 -13.23
N MET A 51 2.15 -1.95 -12.34
CA MET A 51 2.26 -0.85 -11.37
C MET A 51 2.43 0.51 -12.05
N VAL A 52 3.32 0.63 -13.05
CA VAL A 52 3.56 1.89 -13.77
C VAL A 52 2.31 2.33 -14.54
N ILE A 53 1.59 1.40 -15.16
CA ILE A 53 0.33 1.71 -15.86
C ILE A 53 -0.73 2.18 -14.88
N LEU A 54 -0.92 1.47 -13.75
CA LEU A 54 -1.88 1.87 -12.70
C LEU A 54 -1.59 3.27 -12.15
N ILE A 55 -0.32 3.55 -11.84
CA ILE A 55 0.12 4.87 -11.39
C ILE A 55 -0.10 5.91 -12.50
N GLY A 56 0.27 5.60 -13.74
CA GLY A 56 0.05 6.47 -14.89
C GLY A 56 -1.42 6.86 -15.05
N ILE A 57 -2.33 5.90 -14.96
CA ILE A 57 -3.78 6.13 -15.00
C ILE A 57 -4.21 7.03 -13.83
N ALA A 58 -3.75 6.77 -12.60
CA ALA A 58 -4.09 7.61 -11.46
C ALA A 58 -3.64 9.07 -11.64
N PHE A 59 -2.47 9.29 -12.23
CA PHE A 59 -1.97 10.63 -12.55
C PHE A 59 -2.82 11.34 -13.63
N LEU A 60 -3.44 10.61 -14.57
CA LEU A 60 -4.38 11.20 -15.55
C LEU A 60 -5.62 11.78 -14.88
N PHE A 61 -6.11 11.16 -13.81
CA PHE A 61 -7.21 11.65 -12.98
C PHE A 61 -6.77 12.73 -11.97
N GLY A 62 -5.51 13.15 -12.02
CA GLY A 62 -4.96 14.19 -11.16
C GLY A 62 -4.97 13.82 -9.67
N ARG A 63 -5.22 14.82 -8.81
CA ARG A 63 -5.14 14.68 -7.36
C ARG A 63 -6.08 13.60 -6.82
N ILE A 64 -7.34 13.57 -7.26
CA ILE A 64 -8.33 12.61 -6.79
C ILE A 64 -7.94 11.19 -7.19
N GLY A 65 -7.43 11.00 -8.41
CA GLY A 65 -6.96 9.70 -8.89
C GLY A 65 -5.84 9.12 -8.02
N VAL A 66 -4.86 9.95 -7.67
CA VAL A 66 -3.76 9.56 -6.78
C VAL A 66 -4.27 9.23 -5.38
N ILE A 67 -5.16 10.07 -4.81
CA ILE A 67 -5.78 9.81 -3.50
C ILE A 67 -6.50 8.47 -3.49
N VAL A 68 -7.31 8.17 -4.50
CA VAL A 68 -8.04 6.90 -4.60
C VAL A 68 -7.11 5.71 -4.78
N LEU A 69 -6.06 5.84 -5.61
CA LEU A 69 -5.06 4.79 -5.80
C LEU A 69 -4.39 4.44 -4.46
N PHE A 70 -3.94 5.45 -3.72
CA PHE A 70 -3.29 5.25 -2.43
C PHE A 70 -4.29 4.73 -1.37
N ALA A 71 -5.54 5.20 -1.37
CA ALA A 71 -6.58 4.67 -0.49
C ALA A 71 -6.80 3.17 -0.70
N PHE A 72 -6.90 2.75 -1.96
CA PHE A 72 -7.03 1.34 -2.31
C PHE A 72 -5.77 0.56 -1.93
N ALA A 73 -4.59 1.08 -2.24
CA ALA A 73 -3.31 0.45 -1.88
C ALA A 73 -3.19 0.26 -0.37
N SER A 74 -3.44 1.29 0.44
CA SER A 74 -3.45 1.22 1.90
C SER A 74 -4.46 0.21 2.42
N PHE A 75 -5.67 0.16 1.87
CA PHE A 75 -6.67 -0.83 2.26
C PHE A 75 -6.18 -2.26 1.99
N THR A 76 -5.63 -2.52 0.80
CA THR A 76 -5.12 -3.85 0.45
C THR A 76 -3.90 -4.25 1.28
N ALA A 77 -2.97 -3.31 1.51
CA ALA A 77 -1.77 -3.53 2.33
C ALA A 77 -2.13 -3.79 3.79
N LEU A 78 -3.04 -3.00 4.37
CA LEU A 78 -3.51 -3.19 5.75
C LEU A 78 -4.22 -4.53 5.92
N ARG A 79 -5.01 -4.95 4.92
CA ARG A 79 -5.67 -6.27 4.90
C ARG A 79 -4.64 -7.41 4.90
N GLU A 80 -3.63 -7.33 4.06
CA GLU A 80 -2.57 -8.33 4.00
C GLU A 80 -1.76 -8.37 5.32
N PHE A 81 -1.39 -7.20 5.85
CA PHE A 81 -0.67 -7.06 7.12
C PHE A 81 -1.43 -7.68 8.30
N ILE A 82 -2.72 -7.39 8.42
CA ILE A 82 -3.57 -7.93 9.50
C ILE A 82 -3.76 -9.45 9.35
N THR A 83 -3.81 -9.96 8.11
CA THR A 83 -3.92 -11.41 7.85
C THR A 83 -2.67 -12.16 8.30
N LEU A 84 -1.50 -11.53 8.22
CA LEU A 84 -0.22 -12.09 8.70
C LEU A 84 -0.02 -11.94 10.21
N THR A 85 -0.83 -11.10 10.86
CA THR A 85 -0.74 -10.82 12.30
C THR A 85 -1.67 -11.74 13.10
N ASP A 86 -1.19 -12.21 14.24
CA ASP A 86 -1.98 -12.97 15.22
C ASP A 86 -3.04 -12.05 15.87
N THR A 87 -4.20 -11.95 15.24
CA THR A 87 -5.33 -11.11 15.68
C THR A 87 -6.41 -11.93 16.37
N ARG A 88 -6.94 -11.43 17.49
CA ARG A 88 -8.02 -12.10 18.24
C ARG A 88 -9.38 -11.52 17.90
N ARG A 89 -10.44 -12.29 18.20
CA ARG A 89 -11.84 -11.82 18.13
C ARG A 89 -12.10 -10.59 18.98
N SER A 90 -11.33 -10.39 20.06
CA SER A 90 -11.40 -9.19 20.92
C SER A 90 -10.94 -7.92 20.20
N ASP A 91 -10.09 -8.01 19.18
CA ASP A 91 -9.58 -6.83 18.46
C ASP A 91 -10.45 -6.44 17.25
N HIS A 92 -11.49 -7.21 16.93
CA HIS A 92 -12.32 -7.00 15.73
C HIS A 92 -12.87 -5.57 15.61
N TYR A 93 -13.27 -4.95 16.71
CA TYR A 93 -13.80 -3.58 16.70
C TYR A 93 -12.71 -2.53 16.45
N ALA A 94 -11.50 -2.74 16.96
CA ALA A 94 -10.38 -1.86 16.67
C ALA A 94 -9.96 -1.99 15.19
N LEU A 95 -9.95 -3.21 14.64
CA LEU A 95 -9.67 -3.45 13.23
C LEU A 95 -10.76 -2.86 12.32
N VAL A 96 -12.04 -3.03 12.67
CA VAL A 96 -13.16 -2.42 11.95
C VAL A 96 -13.05 -0.89 11.98
N ALA A 97 -12.72 -0.29 13.13
CA ALA A 97 -12.47 1.15 13.22
C ALA A 97 -11.28 1.57 12.34
N ALA A 98 -10.20 0.81 12.30
CA ALA A 98 -9.04 1.07 11.44
C ALA A 98 -9.42 1.10 9.95
N PHE A 99 -10.15 0.09 9.47
CA PHE A 99 -10.53 -0.03 8.06
C PHE A 99 -11.65 0.91 7.62
N PHE A 100 -12.70 1.04 8.43
CA PHE A 100 -13.94 1.70 8.00
C PHE A 100 -14.11 3.12 8.53
N VAL A 101 -13.28 3.53 9.50
CA VAL A 101 -13.33 4.90 10.06
C VAL A 101 -12.01 5.60 9.79
N ILE A 102 -10.89 5.06 10.29
CA ILE A 102 -9.61 5.75 10.26
C ILE A 102 -9.09 5.91 8.83
N LEU A 103 -9.04 4.84 8.02
CA LEU A 103 -8.61 4.93 6.62
C LEU A 103 -9.46 5.93 5.79
N PRO A 104 -10.80 5.83 5.75
CA PRO A 104 -11.62 6.77 4.99
C PRO A 104 -11.48 8.22 5.45
N VAL A 105 -11.45 8.46 6.77
CA VAL A 105 -11.26 9.81 7.32
C VAL A 105 -9.89 10.35 6.96
N GLN A 106 -8.83 9.54 7.02
CA GLN A 106 -7.49 9.96 6.63
C GLN A 106 -7.44 10.43 5.18
N TYR A 107 -7.98 9.64 4.25
CA TYR A 107 -7.98 10.01 2.83
C TYR A 107 -8.93 11.16 2.50
N TRP A 108 -10.01 11.33 3.26
CA TRP A 108 -10.87 12.51 3.17
C TRP A 108 -10.15 13.78 3.65
N LEU A 109 -9.42 13.72 4.77
CA LEU A 109 -8.59 14.83 5.26
C LEU A 109 -7.47 15.20 4.27
N ILE A 110 -6.86 14.20 3.63
CA ILE A 110 -5.89 14.43 2.55
C ILE A 110 -6.57 15.14 1.37
N ALA A 111 -7.84 14.84 1.06
CA ALA A 111 -8.61 15.50 0.00
C ALA A 111 -9.03 16.94 0.37
N ASP A 112 -9.17 17.27 1.64
CA ASP A 112 -9.48 18.62 2.13
C ASP A 112 -8.23 19.51 2.34
N GLU A 113 -7.02 18.98 2.11
CA GLU A 113 -5.72 19.69 2.28
C GLU A 113 -5.42 20.14 3.72
N TRP A 114 -6.07 19.56 4.72
CA TRP A 114 -5.87 19.96 6.11
C TRP A 114 -4.59 19.37 6.71
N TYR A 115 -3.45 19.90 6.29
CA TYR A 115 -2.10 19.44 6.66
C TYR A 115 -1.92 19.18 8.15
N GLY A 116 -2.32 20.15 8.97
CA GLY A 116 -2.19 20.05 10.42
C GLY A 116 -2.96 18.86 11.00
N LEU A 117 -4.11 18.52 10.43
CA LEU A 117 -4.97 17.46 10.95
C LEU A 117 -4.56 16.07 10.42
N TYR A 118 -4.36 15.89 9.11
CA TYR A 118 -4.03 14.56 8.58
C TYR A 118 -2.64 14.06 9.03
N SER A 119 -1.71 14.97 9.33
CA SER A 119 -0.36 14.60 9.81
C SER A 119 -0.35 14.09 11.25
N ILE A 120 -1.28 14.55 12.09
CA ILE A 120 -1.41 14.13 13.49
C ILE A 120 -2.55 13.12 13.70
N PHE A 121 -3.44 12.94 12.72
CA PHE A 121 -4.64 12.11 12.85
C PHE A 121 -4.30 10.69 13.29
N ILE A 122 -3.40 10.03 12.57
CA ILE A 122 -3.01 8.66 12.93
C ILE A 122 -2.08 8.65 14.17
N PRO A 123 -0.97 9.43 14.22
CA PRO A 123 -0.01 9.32 15.33
C PRO A 123 -0.55 9.74 16.69
N VAL A 124 -1.52 10.64 16.74
CA VAL A 124 -2.09 11.16 17.98
C VAL A 124 -3.47 10.55 18.24
N TYR A 125 -4.41 10.75 17.33
CA TYR A 125 -5.81 10.39 17.60
C TYR A 125 -6.06 8.89 17.44
N ALA A 126 -5.65 8.28 16.32
CA ALA A 126 -5.86 6.84 16.14
C ALA A 126 -5.10 6.02 17.18
N PHE A 127 -3.86 6.43 17.49
CA PHE A 127 -3.05 5.81 18.53
C PHE A 127 -3.65 5.94 19.93
N LEU A 128 -4.34 7.04 20.23
CA LEU A 128 -5.04 7.22 21.50
C LEU A 128 -6.33 6.37 21.57
N PHE A 129 -7.15 6.40 20.52
CA PHE A 129 -8.48 5.77 20.56
C PHE A 129 -8.44 4.25 20.39
N MET A 130 -7.51 3.69 19.60
CA MET A 130 -7.44 2.23 19.39
C MET A 130 -7.22 1.43 20.69
N PRO A 131 -6.25 1.76 21.57
CA PRO A 131 -6.08 1.10 22.86
C PRO A 131 -7.30 1.26 23.77
N ILE A 132 -7.97 2.42 23.75
CA ILE A 132 -9.18 2.66 24.55
C ILE A 132 -10.28 1.69 24.11
N ILE A 133 -10.52 1.56 22.80
CA ILE A 133 -11.51 0.63 22.24
C ILE A 133 -11.15 -0.82 22.57
N ALA A 134 -9.87 -1.18 22.46
CA ALA A 134 -9.40 -2.53 22.81
C ALA A 134 -9.55 -2.83 24.32
N ALA A 135 -9.29 -1.85 25.19
CA ALA A 135 -9.38 -1.99 26.65
C ALA A 135 -10.83 -2.18 27.13
N LEU A 136 -11.82 -1.59 26.46
CA LEU A 136 -13.24 -1.78 26.76
C LEU A 136 -13.71 -3.23 26.65
N ARG A 137 -12.95 -4.11 25.96
CA ARG A 137 -13.24 -5.54 25.86
C ARG A 137 -12.64 -6.39 26.99
N SER A 138 -11.87 -5.78 27.91
CA SER A 138 -11.28 -6.41 29.09
C SER A 138 -10.43 -7.67 28.83
N ASP A 139 -9.91 -7.84 27.59
CA ASP A 139 -8.97 -8.94 27.26
C ASP A 139 -7.51 -8.46 27.41
N THR A 140 -6.90 -8.84 28.52
CA THR A 140 -5.53 -8.45 28.90
C THR A 140 -4.44 -9.33 28.29
N THR A 141 -4.80 -10.44 27.64
CA THR A 141 -3.82 -11.42 27.11
C THR A 141 -2.93 -10.77 26.06
N ARG A 142 -1.61 -10.59 26.22
CA ARG A 142 -0.77 -9.93 25.17
C ARG A 142 -1.29 -8.55 24.70
N PHE A 143 -2.03 -7.82 25.55
CA PHE A 143 -2.69 -6.56 25.18
C PHE A 143 -1.73 -5.53 24.55
N MET A 144 -0.59 -5.28 25.20
CA MET A 144 0.39 -4.31 24.71
C MET A 144 0.96 -4.68 23.33
N GLU A 145 1.23 -5.96 23.10
CA GLU A 145 1.75 -6.45 21.83
C GLU A 145 0.75 -6.24 20.70
N ARG A 146 -0.53 -6.61 20.90
CA ARG A 146 -1.57 -6.46 19.86
C ARG A 146 -1.85 -5.00 19.54
N VAL A 147 -1.92 -4.15 20.57
CA VAL A 147 -2.11 -2.71 20.41
C VAL A 147 -0.94 -2.12 19.63
N ALA A 148 0.30 -2.46 20.00
CA ALA A 148 1.48 -1.99 19.31
C ALA A 148 1.50 -2.43 17.84
N VAL A 149 1.19 -3.70 17.54
CA VAL A 149 1.16 -4.18 16.15
C VAL A 149 0.08 -3.50 15.33
N THR A 150 -1.12 -3.29 15.89
CA THR A 150 -2.22 -2.60 15.19
C THR A 150 -1.89 -1.12 14.94
N GLN A 151 -1.27 -0.47 15.92
CA GLN A 151 -0.77 0.89 15.80
C GLN A 151 0.32 1.01 14.72
N TRP A 152 1.29 0.09 14.71
CA TRP A 152 2.33 0.02 13.68
C TRP A 152 1.78 -0.25 12.29
N GLY A 153 0.78 -1.12 12.16
CA GLY A 153 0.15 -1.40 10.87
C GLY A 153 -0.61 -0.19 10.29
N LEU A 154 -1.01 0.75 11.14
CA LEU A 154 -1.77 1.93 10.74
C LEU A 154 -0.88 3.15 10.41
N MET A 155 0.32 3.22 10.98
CA MET A 155 1.36 4.20 10.61
C MET A 155 1.90 3.91 9.20
#